data_AF-A0A4U2ZWF9-F1
#
_entry.id   AF-A0A4U2ZWF9-F1
#
_cell.length_a   1.000
_cell.length_b   1.000
_cell.length_c   1.000
_cell.angle_alpha   90.00
_cell.angle_beta   90.00
_cell.angle_gamma   90.00
#
_symmetry.space_group_name_H-M   'P 1'
#
loop_
_entity.id
_entity.type
_entity.pdbx_description
1 polymer ?
#
loop_
_entity_poly.entity_id
_entity_poly.type
_entity_poly.pdbx_seq_one_letter_code
_entity_poly.pdbx_strand_id
1 'polypeptide(L)'
;KAGSKITDDLSGGLLQDITKGASILGMFVLAALVERWVSIKFKPVVSEVQLDKGAYIEWDKLPGNGEGIRQSFEQVNSGMALSPTKVTTLQDNLDQLIPGLAALLLTFFCMWLLKKKVSPIVIILSLFVVGVVGHVIGLL
;
A
#
# COMPACT_ATOMS: atom_id res chain seq x y z
N LYS A 1 12.65 -45.59 -33.53
CA LYS A 1 11.41 -44.88 -33.92
C LYS A 1 10.61 -44.31 -32.72
N ALA A 2 10.67 -44.87 -31.51
CA ALA A 2 10.02 -44.26 -30.33
C ALA A 2 10.80 -43.07 -29.74
N GLY A 3 12.14 -43.08 -29.77
CA GLY A 3 12.98 -42.00 -29.22
C GLY A 3 12.88 -40.65 -29.94
N SER A 4 12.63 -40.63 -31.26
CA SER A 4 12.39 -39.38 -32.00
C SER A 4 11.05 -38.75 -31.62
N LYS A 5 10.00 -39.57 -31.39
CA LYS A 5 8.70 -39.10 -30.90
C LYS A 5 8.76 -38.52 -29.48
N ILE A 6 9.59 -39.08 -28.59
CA ILE A 6 9.81 -38.50 -27.25
C ILE A 6 10.53 -37.15 -27.37
N THR A 7 11.49 -37.02 -28.29
CA THR A 7 12.16 -35.73 -28.54
C THR A 7 11.20 -34.72 -29.15
N ASP A 8 10.27 -35.13 -30.02
CA ASP A 8 9.22 -34.27 -30.57
C ASP A 8 8.16 -33.85 -29.53
N ASP A 9 7.71 -34.77 -28.65
CA ASP A 9 6.74 -34.47 -27.58
C ASP A 9 7.35 -33.57 -26.48
N LEU A 10 8.63 -33.77 -26.16
CA LEU A 10 9.35 -32.89 -25.24
C LEU A 10 9.69 -31.53 -25.90
N SER A 11 10.03 -31.48 -27.19
CA SER A 11 10.42 -30.23 -27.86
C SER A 11 9.24 -29.38 -28.33
N GLY A 12 8.07 -29.97 -28.61
CA GLY A 12 6.99 -29.29 -29.32
C GLY A 12 5.87 -28.69 -28.45
N GLY A 13 5.54 -29.29 -27.30
CA GLY A 13 4.36 -28.87 -26.53
C GLY A 13 4.50 -29.00 -25.02
N LEU A 14 4.99 -30.13 -24.51
CA LEU A 14 5.03 -30.39 -23.06
C LEU A 14 5.95 -29.40 -22.33
N LEU A 15 7.18 -29.17 -22.82
CA LEU A 15 8.10 -28.21 -22.20
C LEU A 15 7.59 -26.77 -22.33
N GLN A 16 6.88 -26.44 -23.42
CA GLN A 16 6.31 -25.12 -23.62
C GLN A 16 5.17 -24.85 -22.62
N ASP A 17 4.30 -25.83 -22.39
CA ASP A 17 3.17 -25.70 -21.45
C ASP A 17 3.65 -25.67 -20.00
N ILE A 18 4.68 -26.46 -19.66
CA ILE A 18 5.35 -26.37 -18.36
C ILE A 18 5.99 -24.98 -18.18
N THR A 19 6.65 -24.43 -19.20
CA THR A 19 7.28 -23.10 -19.16
C THR A 19 6.24 -21.98 -19.03
N LYS A 20 5.11 -22.09 -19.74
CA LYS A 20 3.97 -21.17 -19.61
C LYS A 20 3.38 -21.25 -18.20
N GLY A 21 3.11 -22.45 -17.69
CA GLY A 21 2.61 -22.66 -16.33
C GLY A 21 3.54 -22.08 -15.26
N ALA A 22 4.85 -22.33 -15.39
CA ALA A 22 5.88 -21.79 -14.50
C ALA A 22 5.93 -20.25 -14.55
N SER A 23 5.80 -19.65 -15.74
CA SER A 23 5.82 -18.19 -15.90
C SER A 23 4.58 -17.52 -15.29
N ILE A 24 3.39 -18.12 -15.44
CA ILE A 24 2.14 -17.63 -14.83
C ILE A 24 2.22 -17.70 -13.31
N LEU A 25 2.70 -18.82 -12.77
CA LEU A 25 2.89 -18.98 -11.33
C LEU A 25 3.91 -17.97 -10.80
N GLY A 26 5.03 -17.78 -11.50
CA GLY A 26 6.05 -16.81 -11.14
C GLY A 26 5.50 -15.38 -11.11
N MET A 27 4.74 -14.97 -12.13
CA MET A 27 4.14 -13.64 -12.18
C MET A 27 3.12 -13.43 -11.06
N PHE A 28 2.33 -14.44 -10.73
CA PHE A 28 1.34 -14.38 -9.64
C PHE A 28 2.03 -14.24 -8.26
N VAL A 29 3.06 -15.06 -7.99
CA VAL A 29 3.79 -15.00 -6.72
C VAL A 29 4.53 -13.68 -6.57
N LEU A 30 5.13 -13.16 -7.64
CA LEU A 30 5.78 -11.85 -7.63
C LEU A 30 4.79 -10.72 -7.28
N ALA A 31 3.57 -10.76 -7.82
CA ALA A 31 2.54 -9.78 -7.49
C ALA A 31 2.15 -9.81 -6.00
N ALA A 32 1.93 -11.01 -5.44
CA ALA A 32 1.60 -11.16 -4.02
C ALA A 32 2.75 -10.75 -3.07
N LEU A 33 4.00 -10.96 -3.50
CA LEU A 33 5.17 -10.56 -2.72
C LEU A 33 5.36 -9.03 -2.70
N VAL A 34 5.11 -8.35 -3.81
CA VAL A 34 5.20 -6.87 -3.87
C VAL A 34 4.26 -6.25 -2.84
N GLU A 35 2.99 -6.66 -2.84
CA GLU A 35 2.00 -6.18 -1.87
C GLU A 35 2.38 -6.45 -0.41
N ARG A 36 2.97 -7.62 -0.13
CA ARG A 36 3.25 -8.02 1.26
C ARG A 36 4.53 -7.40 1.82
N TRP A 37 5.52 -7.11 0.98
CA TRP A 37 6.86 -6.69 1.43
C TRP A 37 7.16 -5.21 1.16
N VAL A 38 6.43 -4.56 0.25
CA VAL A 38 6.59 -3.14 -0.05
C VAL A 38 5.51 -2.36 0.67
N SER A 39 5.88 -1.69 1.77
CA SER A 39 4.98 -0.77 2.49
C SER A 39 5.42 0.66 2.26
N ILE A 40 4.57 1.46 1.61
CA ILE A 40 4.78 2.89 1.39
C ILE A 40 3.62 3.63 2.06
N LYS A 41 3.93 4.37 3.13
CA LYS A 41 2.98 5.21 3.84
C LYS A 41 3.32 6.66 3.53
N PHE A 42 2.57 7.29 2.65
CA PHE A 42 2.63 8.73 2.45
C PHE A 42 1.93 9.41 3.63
N LYS A 43 2.63 10.37 4.23
CA LYS A 43 2.14 11.16 5.35
C LYS A 43 1.45 12.49 5.00
N PRO A 44 1.37 12.99 3.75
CA PRO A 44 0.80 14.30 3.51
C PRO A 44 -0.71 14.24 3.70
N VAL A 45 -1.18 14.94 4.72
CA VAL A 45 -2.59 15.18 5.00
C VAL A 45 -3.17 16.07 3.90
N VAL A 46 -3.94 15.49 2.98
CA VAL A 46 -4.54 16.27 1.88
C VAL A 46 -5.91 16.82 2.24
N SER A 47 -6.58 16.25 3.24
CA SER A 47 -7.89 16.72 3.69
C SER A 47 -8.07 16.54 5.20
N GLU A 48 -7.91 17.64 5.95
CA GLU A 48 -8.51 17.75 7.27
C GLU A 48 -10.00 18.07 7.08
N VAL A 49 -10.87 17.08 7.28
CA VAL A 49 -12.32 17.34 7.37
C VAL A 49 -12.64 17.58 8.84
N GLN A 50 -13.03 18.82 9.14
CA GLN A 50 -13.63 19.17 10.43
C GLN A 50 -14.92 18.34 10.59
N LEU A 51 -15.02 17.55 11.65
CA LEU A 51 -16.23 16.78 11.94
C LEU A 51 -17.39 17.74 12.24
N ASP A 52 -18.56 17.51 11.65
CA ASP A 52 -19.77 18.29 11.95
C ASP A 52 -20.12 18.26 13.46
N LYS A 53 -20.68 19.38 13.95
CA LYS A 53 -21.02 19.59 15.36
C LYS A 53 -21.92 18.47 15.89
N GLY A 54 -21.40 17.67 16.82
CA GLY A 54 -22.09 16.52 17.42
C GLY A 54 -21.44 15.14 17.16
N ALA A 55 -20.37 15.08 16.36
CA ALA A 55 -19.61 13.85 16.12
C ALA A 55 -18.34 13.70 16.98
N TYR A 56 -18.03 14.69 17.82
CA TYR A 56 -16.87 14.70 18.71
C TYR A 56 -17.25 15.08 20.15
N ILE A 57 -16.45 14.63 21.11
CA ILE A 57 -16.62 14.95 22.53
C ILE A 57 -16.25 16.43 22.74
N GLU A 58 -17.25 17.26 23.06
CA GLU A 58 -17.06 18.67 23.43
C GLU A 58 -16.54 18.76 24.87
N TRP A 59 -15.22 18.66 25.03
CA TRP A 59 -14.54 18.71 26.33
C TRP A 59 -14.84 19.99 27.14
N ASP A 60 -15.19 21.09 26.47
CA ASP A 60 -15.59 22.37 27.09
C ASP A 60 -16.96 22.33 27.80
N LYS A 61 -17.80 21.32 27.50
CA LYS A 61 -19.14 21.17 28.11
C LYS A 61 -19.22 20.07 29.18
N LEU A 62 -18.13 19.36 29.43
CA LEU A 62 -18.09 18.30 30.43
C LEU A 62 -17.79 18.88 31.84
N PRO A 63 -18.52 18.46 32.89
CA PRO A 63 -18.25 18.91 34.25
C PRO A 63 -16.87 18.40 34.70
N GLY A 64 -16.02 19.30 35.23
CA GLY A 64 -14.63 19.04 35.62
C GLY A 64 -14.42 18.14 36.85
N ASN A 65 -15.30 17.17 37.10
CA ASN A 65 -15.21 16.19 38.16
C ASN A 65 -15.27 14.76 37.58
N GLY A 66 -15.05 13.72 38.40
CA GLY A 66 -14.96 12.31 37.96
C GLY A 66 -16.16 11.77 37.15
N GLU A 67 -17.29 12.47 37.13
CA GLU A 67 -18.46 12.18 36.30
C GLU A 67 -18.26 12.59 34.82
N GLY A 68 -17.50 13.64 34.52
CA GLY A 68 -17.20 14.06 33.14
C GLY A 68 -16.34 13.03 32.40
N ILE A 69 -15.47 12.33 33.13
CA ILE A 69 -14.69 11.20 32.59
C ILE A 69 -15.65 10.05 32.23
N ARG A 70 -16.63 9.74 33.08
CA ARG A 70 -17.64 8.68 32.82
C ARG A 70 -18.50 8.99 31.60
N GLN A 71 -18.96 10.23 31.45
CA GLN A 71 -19.73 10.69 30.29
C GLN A 71 -18.88 10.66 29.01
N SER A 72 -17.60 11.03 29.07
CA SER A 72 -16.71 10.93 27.91
C SER A 72 -16.52 9.47 27.46
N PHE A 73 -16.41 8.51 28.39
CA PHE A 73 -16.32 7.08 28.05
C PHE A 73 -17.62 6.50 27.49
N GLU A 74 -18.79 6.91 28.01
CA GLU A 74 -20.09 6.53 27.44
C GLU A 74 -20.27 7.10 26.01
N GLN A 75 -19.79 8.32 25.78
CA GLN A 75 -19.79 8.98 24.47
C GLN A 75 -18.81 8.35 23.46
N VAL A 76 -17.66 7.85 23.93
CA VAL A 76 -16.77 7.01 23.11
C VAL A 76 -17.44 5.68 22.76
N ASN A 77 -18.12 5.05 23.72
CA ASN A 77 -18.81 3.78 23.50
C ASN A 77 -20.01 3.90 22.54
N SER A 78 -20.61 5.09 22.43
CA SER A 78 -21.63 5.41 21.42
C SER A 78 -21.05 5.73 20.03
N GLY A 79 -19.74 5.60 19.83
CA GLY A 79 -19.08 5.76 18.53
C GLY A 79 -18.65 7.19 18.18
N MET A 80 -18.61 8.11 19.14
CA MET A 80 -18.13 9.48 18.90
C MET A 80 -16.61 9.59 18.98
N ALA A 81 -16.03 10.46 18.15
CA ALA A 81 -14.59 10.66 18.11
C ALA A 81 -14.10 11.52 19.29
N LEU A 82 -12.95 11.18 19.87
CA LEU A 82 -12.30 11.95 20.95
C LEU A 82 -11.69 13.28 20.48
N SER A 83 -11.66 13.52 19.16
CA SER A 83 -11.00 14.68 18.54
C SER A 83 -11.83 15.21 17.35
N PRO A 84 -11.93 16.54 17.17
CA PRO A 84 -12.78 17.19 16.16
C PRO A 84 -12.24 17.06 14.72
N THR A 85 -11.01 16.56 14.58
CA THR A 85 -10.32 16.44 13.29
C THR A 85 -10.20 14.97 12.93
N LYS A 86 -11.04 14.49 12.01
CA LYS A 86 -10.79 13.23 11.33
C LYS A 86 -9.91 13.54 10.13
N VAL A 87 -8.62 13.33 10.33
CA VAL A 87 -7.65 13.40 9.25
C VAL A 87 -7.94 12.23 8.32
N THR A 88 -8.54 12.50 7.15
CA THR A 88 -8.67 11.52 6.07
C THR A 88 -7.63 11.86 5.02
N THR A 89 -6.57 11.07 4.98
CA THR A 89 -5.51 11.23 3.99
C THR A 89 -6.05 10.78 2.62
N LEU A 90 -5.55 11.35 1.52
CA LEU A 90 -5.85 10.79 0.18
C LEU A 90 -5.47 9.31 0.10
N GLN A 91 -4.45 8.92 0.86
CA GLN A 91 -4.03 7.53 0.98
C GLN A 91 -5.04 6.65 1.72
N ASP A 92 -5.74 7.15 2.75
CA ASP A 92 -6.76 6.34 3.44
C ASP A 92 -7.95 6.01 2.52
N ASN A 93 -8.30 6.93 1.62
CA ASN A 93 -9.32 6.68 0.60
C ASN A 93 -8.82 5.70 -0.48
N LEU A 94 -7.54 5.82 -0.87
CA LEU A 94 -6.95 4.99 -1.91
C LEU A 94 -6.69 3.56 -1.42
N ASP A 95 -6.19 3.39 -0.20
CA ASP A 95 -5.97 2.10 0.46
C ASP A 95 -7.30 1.40 0.81
N GLN A 96 -8.39 2.14 1.01
CA GLN A 96 -9.74 1.58 1.10
C GLN A 96 -10.22 0.99 -0.22
N LEU A 97 -9.86 1.61 -1.36
CA LEU A 97 -10.23 1.12 -2.69
C LEU A 97 -9.32 -0.02 -3.16
N ILE A 98 -8.01 0.16 -3.06
CA ILE A 98 -6.98 -0.79 -3.46
C ILE A 98 -5.81 -0.69 -2.47
N PRO A 99 -5.73 -1.60 -1.48
CA PRO A 99 -4.56 -1.65 -0.60
C PRO A 99 -3.31 -1.90 -1.45
N GLY A 100 -2.27 -1.08 -1.25
CA GLY A 100 -0.94 -1.25 -1.85
C GLY A 100 -0.79 -0.79 -3.31
N LEU A 101 -1.72 0.00 -3.83
CA LEU A 101 -1.59 0.66 -5.14
C LEU A 101 -0.25 1.42 -5.30
N ALA A 102 0.25 2.04 -4.22
CA ALA A 102 1.54 2.72 -4.20
C ALA A 102 2.72 1.78 -4.52
N ALA A 103 2.71 0.56 -3.97
CA ALA A 103 3.72 -0.45 -4.22
C ALA A 103 3.71 -0.93 -5.67
N LEU A 104 2.52 -1.10 -6.25
CA LEU A 104 2.36 -1.46 -7.67
C LEU A 104 2.88 -0.36 -8.59
N LEU A 105 2.54 0.89 -8.32
CA LEU A 105 3.04 2.04 -9.10
C LEU A 105 4.57 2.13 -9.06
N LEU A 106 5.17 1.93 -7.89
CA LEU A 106 6.63 1.88 -7.76
C LEU A 106 7.23 0.72 -8.57
N THR A 107 6.59 -0.45 -8.54
CA THR A 107 7.05 -1.63 -9.29
C THR A 107 6.98 -1.39 -10.79
N PHE A 108 5.90 -0.81 -11.30
CA PHE A 108 5.80 -0.40 -12.71
C PHE A 108 6.83 0.66 -13.08
N PHE A 109 7.08 1.63 -12.20
CA PHE A 109 8.10 2.65 -12.40
C PHE A 109 9.52 2.03 -12.49
N CYS A 110 9.87 1.12 -11.59
CA CYS A 110 11.13 0.39 -11.64
C CYS A 110 11.26 -0.46 -12.91
N MET A 111 10.21 -1.18 -13.32
CA MET A 111 10.21 -1.94 -14.58
C MET A 111 10.37 -1.03 -15.81
N TRP A 112 9.78 0.16 -15.77
CA TRP A 112 9.93 1.15 -16.83
C TRP A 112 11.36 1.68 -16.91
N LEU A 113 12.02 1.96 -15.77
CA LEU A 113 13.43 2.32 -15.71
C LEU A 113 14.34 1.21 -16.26
N LEU A 114 14.05 -0.05 -15.93
CA LEU A 114 14.78 -1.20 -16.48
C LEU A 114 14.63 -1.30 -18.01
N LYS A 115 13.43 -1.02 -18.57
CA LYS A 115 13.23 -0.95 -20.03
C LYS A 115 14.05 0.16 -20.69
N LYS A 116 14.38 1.23 -19.96
CA LYS A 116 15.28 2.31 -20.42
C LYS A 116 16.77 1.96 -20.29
N LYS A 117 17.12 0.70 -19.98
CA LYS A 117 18.49 0.23 -19.73
C LYS A 117 19.19 0.94 -18.56
N VAL A 118 18.43 1.46 -17.60
CA VAL A 118 19.01 2.00 -16.36
C VAL A 118 19.54 0.83 -15.52
N SER A 119 20.78 0.94 -15.04
CA SER A 119 21.39 -0.08 -14.19
C SER A 119 20.61 -0.24 -12.87
N PRO A 120 20.37 -1.47 -12.39
CA PRO A 120 19.74 -1.70 -11.08
C PRO A 120 20.39 -0.95 -9.93
N ILE A 121 21.71 -0.76 -9.98
CA ILE A 121 22.47 -0.02 -8.96
C ILE A 121 22.00 1.45 -8.89
N VAL A 122 21.77 2.07 -10.05
CA VAL A 122 21.28 3.46 -10.14
C VAL A 122 19.84 3.54 -9.62
N ILE A 123 19.02 2.53 -9.89
CA ILE A 123 17.64 2.48 -9.37
C ILE A 123 17.66 2.45 -7.84
N ILE A 124 18.46 1.58 -7.23
CA ILE A 124 18.59 1.48 -5.77
C ILE A 124 19.06 2.81 -5.16
N LEU A 125 20.11 3.42 -5.72
CA LEU A 125 20.61 4.71 -5.25
C LEU A 125 19.57 5.82 -5.39
N SER A 126 18.83 5.86 -6.51
CA SER A 126 17.78 6.85 -6.71
C SER A 126 16.64 6.70 -5.71
N LEU A 127 16.20 5.47 -5.42
CA LEU A 127 15.17 5.19 -4.42
C LEU A 127 15.63 5.57 -3.02
N PHE A 128 16.90 5.35 -2.68
CA PHE A 128 17.46 5.76 -1.40
C PHE A 128 17.42 7.29 -1.24
N VAL A 129 17.87 8.03 -2.26
CA VAL A 129 17.84 9.50 -2.25
C VAL A 129 16.39 10.01 -2.18
N VAL A 130 15.49 9.45 -2.98
CA VAL A 130 14.06 9.82 -2.96
C VAL A 130 13.41 9.51 -1.61
N GLY A 131 13.78 8.39 -0.95
CA GLY A 131 13.28 8.05 0.38
C GLY A 131 13.74 9.02 1.46
N VAL A 132 15.03 9.38 1.47
CA VAL A 132 15.59 10.36 2.43
C VAL A 132 14.96 11.72 2.22
N VAL A 133 14.92 12.19 0.97
CA VAL A 133 14.30 13.47 0.64
C VAL A 133 12.83 13.44 1.04
N GLY A 134 12.07 12.43 0.61
CA GLY A 134 10.65 12.24 0.92
C GLY A 134 10.34 12.26 2.42
N HIS A 135 11.20 11.64 3.25
CA HIS A 135 11.07 11.69 4.70
C HIS A 135 11.33 13.10 5.27
N VAL A 136 12.32 13.83 4.74
CA VAL A 136 12.68 15.19 5.20
C VAL A 136 11.59 16.22 4.86
N ILE A 137 10.93 16.09 3.70
CA ILE A 137 9.78 16.94 3.33
C ILE A 137 8.44 16.49 3.94
N GLY A 138 8.41 15.41 4.73
CA GLY A 138 7.19 14.90 5.38
C GLY A 138 6.20 14.25 4.42
N LEU A 139 6.65 13.84 3.23
CA LEU A 139 5.84 13.20 2.19
C LEU A 139 5.80 11.67 2.35
N LEU A 140 6.82 11.07 2.96
CA LEU A 140 6.93 9.64 3.34
C LEU A 140 7.22 9.46 4.84
#